data_AF-A0A924X3Q1-F1
#
_entry.id   AF-A0A924X3Q1-F1
#
_cell.length_a   1.000
_cell.length_b   1.000
_cell.length_c   1.000
_cell.angle_alpha   90.00
_cell.angle_beta   90.00
_cell.angle_gamma   90.00
#
_symmetry.space_group_name_H-M   'P 1'
#
loop_
_entity.id
_entity.type
_entity.pdbx_description
1 polymer ?
#
loop_
_entity_poly.entity_id
_entity_poly.type
_entity_poly.pdbx_seq_one_letter_code
_entity_poly.pdbx_strand_id
1 'polypeptide(L)'
;MTRPSRIHAASSRPLIHSVLLALAILVAPSIVFAHAVVYPRTSTPGAYEKYVLRVPNERDVPTHRIEIRFPEGLRVVSLGEVPGWKLQVLTDSVQNITGAIWTGVLPKERFVE
;
A
#
# COMPACT_ATOMS: atom_id res chain seq x y z
N MET A 1 -66.34 -18.22 23.52
CA MET A 1 -65.14 -17.98 24.36
C MET A 1 -63.92 -18.06 23.44
N THR A 2 -63.41 -16.91 22.98
CA THR A 2 -62.34 -16.80 21.97
C THR A 2 -61.01 -16.50 22.65
N ARG A 3 -59.93 -17.19 22.26
CA ARG A 3 -58.56 -16.78 22.58
C ARG A 3 -57.68 -16.97 21.34
N PRO A 4 -57.14 -15.91 20.72
CA PRO A 4 -56.13 -16.08 19.70
C PRO A 4 -54.77 -16.28 20.37
N SER A 5 -54.02 -17.27 19.89
CA SER A 5 -52.62 -17.49 20.25
C SER A 5 -51.75 -16.38 19.63
N ARG A 6 -51.02 -15.64 20.47
CA ARG A 6 -49.93 -14.76 20.00
C ARG A 6 -48.75 -15.63 19.55
N ILE A 7 -48.46 -15.60 18.25
CA ILE A 7 -47.21 -16.12 17.72
C ILE A 7 -46.20 -14.96 17.79
N HIS A 8 -45.16 -15.11 18.60
CA HIS A 8 -44.05 -14.17 18.66
C HIS A 8 -43.30 -14.22 17.32
N ALA A 9 -43.32 -13.12 16.56
CA ALA A 9 -42.46 -12.98 15.39
C ALA A 9 -41.00 -12.92 15.84
N ALA A 10 -40.22 -13.95 15.54
CA ALA A 10 -38.79 -13.94 15.71
C ALA A 10 -38.19 -12.96 14.69
N SER A 11 -37.73 -11.81 15.19
CA SER A 11 -36.94 -10.83 14.43
C SER A 11 -35.69 -11.52 13.89
N SER A 12 -35.69 -11.84 12.60
CA SER A 12 -34.51 -12.33 11.90
C SER A 12 -33.91 -11.18 11.11
N ARG A 13 -32.71 -10.75 11.50
CA ARG A 13 -31.66 -10.21 10.61
C ARG A 13 -30.44 -9.73 11.42
N PRO A 14 -29.35 -10.52 11.39
CA PRO A 14 -28.07 -9.87 11.12
C PRO A 14 -27.20 -10.65 10.12
N LEU A 15 -27.75 -11.51 9.25
CA LEU A 15 -26.91 -12.32 8.34
C LEU A 15 -26.16 -11.48 7.29
N ILE A 16 -26.76 -10.37 6.82
CA ILE A 16 -26.21 -9.54 5.73
C ILE A 16 -24.99 -8.73 6.20
N HIS A 17 -25.01 -8.24 7.45
CA HIS A 17 -23.88 -7.47 8.00
C HIS A 17 -22.64 -8.34 8.20
N SER A 18 -22.82 -9.59 8.63
CA SER A 18 -21.72 -10.54 8.82
C SER A 18 -21.02 -10.92 7.50
N VAL A 19 -21.79 -11.04 6.41
CA VAL A 19 -21.24 -11.35 5.07
C VAL A 19 -20.44 -10.17 4.51
N LEU A 20 -20.94 -8.94 4.64
CA LEU A 20 -20.24 -7.75 4.17
C LEU A 20 -18.93 -7.51 4.93
N LEU A 21 -18.91 -7.76 6.25
CA LEU A 21 -17.69 -7.65 7.05
C LEU A 21 -16.66 -8.73 6.68
N ALA A 22 -17.10 -9.97 6.46
CA ALA A 22 -16.22 -11.05 6.01
C ALA A 22 -15.61 -10.76 4.63
N LEU A 23 -16.39 -10.20 3.71
CA LEU A 23 -15.89 -9.79 2.39
C LEU A 23 -14.89 -8.64 2.49
N ALA A 24 -15.12 -7.66 3.37
CA ALA A 24 -14.19 -6.54 3.59
C ALA A 24 -12.82 -7.00 4.12
N ILE A 25 -12.79 -8.03 4.98
CA ILE A 25 -11.54 -8.61 5.48
C ILE A 25 -10.77 -9.35 4.37
N LEU A 26 -11.46 -10.00 3.43
CA LEU A 26 -10.83 -10.72 2.32
C LEU A 26 -10.17 -9.78 1.29
N VAL A 27 -10.67 -8.55 1.16
CA VAL A 27 -10.13 -7.52 0.26
C VAL A 27 -9.06 -6.67 0.96
N ALA A 28 -8.88 -6.81 2.27
CA ALA A 28 -7.87 -6.07 3.01
C ALA A 28 -6.46 -6.56 2.60
N PRO A 29 -5.55 -5.69 2.14
CA PRO A 29 -4.20 -6.10 1.78
C PRO A 29 -3.45 -6.59 3.02
N SER A 30 -2.85 -7.79 2.94
CA SER A 30 -1.97 -8.30 3.99
C SER A 30 -0.75 -7.39 4.11
N ILE A 31 -0.51 -6.80 5.28
CA ILE A 31 0.74 -6.09 5.58
C ILE A 31 1.80 -7.17 5.84
N VAL A 32 2.78 -7.29 4.96
CA VAL A 32 3.99 -8.07 5.21
C VAL A 32 5.17 -7.13 5.19
N PHE A 33 6.00 -7.25 6.21
CA PHE A 33 7.28 -6.56 6.31
C PHE A 33 8.22 -7.12 5.24
N ALA A 34 8.22 -6.49 4.06
CA ALA A 34 9.29 -6.68 3.09
C ALA A 34 10.53 -5.94 3.60
N HIS A 35 11.71 -6.55 3.44
CA HIS A 35 13.01 -5.97 3.81
C HIS A 35 13.44 -4.83 2.86
N ALA A 36 12.52 -3.93 2.50
CA ALA A 36 12.84 -2.77 1.70
C ALA A 36 13.85 -1.88 2.45
N VAL A 37 14.94 -1.53 1.78
CA VAL A 37 16.03 -0.76 2.39
C VAL A 37 16.33 0.48 1.57
N VAL A 38 16.54 1.59 2.26
CA VAL A 38 16.98 2.85 1.67
C VAL A 38 18.44 3.08 2.01
N TYR A 39 19.25 3.43 1.01
CA TYR A 39 20.64 3.85 1.18
C TYR A 39 20.85 5.24 0.59
N PRO A 40 21.68 6.11 1.24
CA PRO A 40 22.37 5.86 2.51
C PRO A 40 21.38 5.77 3.70
N ARG A 41 21.76 5.02 4.75
CA ARG A 41 20.92 4.81 5.95
C ARG A 41 20.86 6.01 6.88
N THR A 42 21.77 6.96 6.68
CA THR A 42 21.92 8.19 7.44
C THR A 42 22.23 9.30 6.45
N SER A 43 21.75 10.50 6.73
CA SER A 43 21.97 11.67 5.88
C SER A 43 22.53 12.83 6.69
N THR A 44 23.29 13.69 6.02
CA THR A 44 23.75 14.94 6.60
C THR A 44 22.71 16.04 6.33
N PRO A 45 22.25 16.79 7.35
CA PRO A 45 21.28 17.87 7.15
C PRO A 45 21.75 18.88 6.09
N GLY A 46 20.87 19.18 5.13
CA GLY A 46 21.14 20.13 4.05
C GLY A 46 21.98 19.58 2.89
N ALA A 47 22.41 18.31 2.94
CA ALA A 47 23.16 17.70 1.85
C ALA A 47 22.28 17.41 0.63
N TYR A 48 22.90 17.47 -0.55
CA TYR A 48 22.32 16.99 -1.80
C TYR A 48 22.82 15.57 -2.06
N GLU A 49 21.94 14.58 -1.89
CA GLU A 49 22.32 13.16 -1.92
C GLU A 49 21.40 12.35 -2.82
N LYS A 50 21.98 11.32 -3.45
CA LYS A 50 21.22 10.29 -4.15
C LYS A 50 20.83 9.20 -3.15
N TYR A 51 19.56 8.81 -3.19
CA TYR A 51 19.05 7.67 -2.45
C TYR A 51 18.67 6.52 -3.39
N VAL A 52 18.81 5.29 -2.89
CA VAL A 52 18.37 4.08 -3.58
C VAL A 52 17.43 3.32 -2.65
N LEU A 53 16.23 3.03 -3.12
CA LEU A 53 15.27 2.14 -2.46
C LEU A 53 15.37 0.75 -3.10
N ARG A 54 15.94 -0.21 -2.39
CA ARG A 54 15.96 -1.61 -2.84
C ARG A 54 14.77 -2.37 -2.29
N VAL A 55 13.96 -2.95 -3.17
CA VAL A 55 12.78 -3.73 -2.80
C VAL A 55 12.93 -5.18 -3.27
N PRO A 56 13.09 -6.15 -2.36
CA PRO A 56 13.04 -7.57 -2.70
C PRO A 56 11.59 -8.09 -2.76
N ASN A 57 11.36 -9.12 -3.59
CA ASN A 57 10.16 -9.95 -3.51
C ASN A 57 10.50 -11.35 -3.01
N GLU A 58 10.07 -11.67 -1.80
CA GLU A 58 10.33 -12.96 -1.13
C GLU A 58 9.15 -13.93 -1.23
N ARG A 59 8.07 -13.58 -1.95
CA ARG A 59 6.86 -14.40 -2.06
C ARG A 59 6.71 -15.05 -3.43
N ASP A 60 5.98 -16.15 -3.47
CA ASP A 60 5.60 -16.86 -4.71
C ASP A 60 4.66 -16.06 -5.63
N VAL A 61 4.20 -14.88 -5.20
CA VAL A 61 3.38 -13.96 -6.01
C VAL A 61 4.19 -12.71 -6.38
N PRO A 62 4.07 -12.19 -7.62
CA PRO A 62 4.80 -10.99 -8.02
C PRO A 62 4.40 -9.74 -7.24
N THR A 63 5.36 -8.85 -6.98
CA THR A 63 5.05 -7.49 -6.53
C THR A 63 4.72 -6.61 -7.73
N HIS A 64 3.59 -5.92 -7.69
CA HIS A 64 3.10 -5.10 -8.80
C HIS A 64 3.15 -3.59 -8.56
N ARG A 65 3.27 -3.18 -7.31
CA ARG A 65 3.22 -1.78 -6.91
C ARG A 65 4.22 -1.53 -5.79
N ILE A 66 5.05 -0.52 -5.98
CA ILE A 66 5.93 0.04 -4.95
C ILE A 66 5.54 1.49 -4.77
N GLU A 67 5.34 1.90 -3.53
CA GLU A 67 4.93 3.25 -3.19
C GLU A 67 5.81 3.78 -2.07
N ILE A 68 6.38 4.96 -2.29
CA ILE A 68 7.15 5.69 -1.28
C ILE A 68 6.48 7.02 -0.96
N ARG A 69 6.53 7.40 0.31
CA ARG A 69 6.20 8.75 0.79
C ARG A 69 7.47 9.37 1.33
N PHE A 70 7.75 10.59 0.90
CA PHE A 70 8.91 11.33 1.36
C PHE A 70 8.57 12.07 2.66
N PRO A 71 9.49 12.11 3.64
CA PRO A 71 9.25 12.84 4.88
C PRO A 71 9.21 14.35 4.63
N GLU A 72 8.53 15.07 5.51
CA GLU A 72 8.56 16.54 5.50
C GLU A 72 9.99 17.07 5.65
N GLY A 73 10.28 18.21 5.02
CA GLY A 73 11.62 18.81 5.02
C GLY A 73 12.59 18.20 4.00
N LEU A 74 12.28 17.06 3.38
CA LEU A 74 13.06 16.52 2.26
C LEU A 74 12.60 17.14 0.94
N ARG A 75 13.50 17.88 0.26
CA ARG A 75 13.24 18.39 -1.08
C ARG A 75 13.72 17.37 -2.13
N VAL A 76 12.79 16.62 -2.71
CA VAL A 76 13.07 15.74 -3.85
C VAL A 76 13.05 16.54 -5.14
N VAL A 77 14.15 16.48 -5.90
CA VAL A 77 14.29 17.24 -7.16
C VAL A 77 14.31 16.36 -8.40
N SER A 78 14.54 15.06 -8.25
CA SER A 78 14.57 14.10 -9.36
C SER A 78 14.25 12.69 -8.86
N LEU A 79 13.69 11.87 -9.75
CA LEU A 79 13.42 10.46 -9.53
C LEU A 79 14.07 9.66 -10.66
N GLY A 80 14.66 8.52 -10.32
CA GLY A 80 15.24 7.62 -11.30
C GLY A 80 14.19 6.90 -12.13
N GLU A 81 14.50 6.66 -13.39
CA GLU A 81 13.73 5.73 -14.23
C GLU A 81 14.10 4.30 -13.89
N VAL A 82 13.09 3.44 -13.79
CA VAL A 82 13.26 2.00 -13.58
C VAL A 82 12.75 1.28 -14.83
N PRO A 83 13.62 0.63 -15.62
CA PRO A 83 13.21 0.00 -16.87
C PRO A 83 12.06 -0.99 -16.69
N GLY A 84 11.03 -0.86 -17.53
CA GLY A 84 9.84 -1.71 -17.47
C GLY A 84 8.82 -1.35 -16.38
N TRP A 85 9.06 -0.29 -15.60
CA TRP A 85 8.13 0.21 -14.60
C TRP A 85 7.55 1.56 -15.01
N LYS A 86 6.26 1.77 -14.73
CA LYS A 86 5.60 3.05 -14.90
C LYS A 86 5.71 3.86 -13.61
N LEU A 87 6.27 5.07 -13.71
CA LEU A 87 6.35 6.03 -12.61
C LEU A 87 5.14 6.97 -12.62
N GLN A 88 4.49 7.11 -11.47
CA GLN A 88 3.58 8.20 -11.15
C GLN A 88 4.19 9.02 -10.01
N VAL A 89 4.42 10.31 -10.26
CA VAL A 89 4.91 11.26 -9.26
C VAL A 89 3.73 11.84 -8.51
N LEU A 90 3.84 11.89 -7.18
CA LEU A 90 2.86 12.52 -6.31
C LEU A 90 3.37 13.87 -5.85
N THR A 91 2.53 14.88 -5.96
CA THR A 91 2.86 16.24 -5.56
C THR A 91 1.83 16.82 -4.61
N ASP A 92 2.23 17.78 -3.78
CA ASP A 92 1.30 18.62 -3.03
C ASP A 92 0.66 19.71 -3.92
N SER A 93 -0.17 20.56 -3.31
CA SER A 93 -0.84 21.69 -3.98
C SER A 93 0.12 22.76 -4.51
N VAL A 94 1.36 22.77 -4.01
CA VAL A 94 2.42 23.72 -4.39
C VAL A 94 3.46 23.07 -5.30
N GLN A 95 3.16 21.87 -5.82
CA GLN A 95 3.99 21.10 -6.75
C GLN A 95 5.30 20.55 -6.15
N ASN A 96 5.44 20.45 -4.83
CA ASN A 96 6.54 19.69 -4.24
C ASN A 96 6.30 18.20 -4.39
N ILE A 97 7.34 17.43 -4.73
CA ILE A 97 7.27 15.97 -4.80
C ILE A 97 7.16 15.39 -3.38
N THR A 98 6.03 14.75 -3.07
CA THR A 98 5.72 14.16 -1.76
C THR A 98 5.75 12.63 -1.76
N GLY A 99 5.78 12.03 -2.94
CA GLY A 99 5.89 10.59 -3.08
C GLY A 99 6.05 10.16 -4.52
N ALA A 100 6.20 8.85 -4.69
CA ALA A 100 6.28 8.22 -5.99
C ALA A 100 5.67 6.83 -5.92
N ILE A 101 5.03 6.44 -7.02
CA ILE A 101 4.45 5.12 -7.21
C ILE A 101 5.07 4.53 -8.47
N TRP A 102 5.66 3.35 -8.33
CA TRP A 102 6.09 2.53 -9.46
C TRP A 102 5.12 1.36 -9.61
N THR A 103 4.63 1.15 -10.83
CA THR A 103 3.80 0.00 -11.20
C THR A 103 4.52 -0.84 -12.24
N GLY A 104 4.60 -2.15 -12.02
CA GLY A 104 5.35 -3.07 -12.87
C GLY A 104 5.17 -4.51 -12.44
N VAL A 105 6.19 -5.33 -12.67
CA VAL A 105 6.21 -6.74 -12.27
C VAL A 105 7.57 -7.06 -11.68
N LEU A 106 7.59 -7.45 -10.41
CA LEU A 106 8.76 -7.99 -9.72
C LEU A 106 8.52 -9.48 -9.41
N PRO A 107 9.14 -10.41 -10.16
CA PRO A 107 9.04 -11.84 -9.89
C PRO A 107 9.59 -12.23 -8.52
N LYS A 108 9.25 -13.44 -8.05
CA LYS A 108 9.83 -14.04 -6.83
C LYS A 108 11.36 -14.03 -6.89
N GLU A 109 12.01 -13.85 -5.73
CA GLU A 109 13.47 -13.96 -5.53
C GLU A 109 14.28 -12.95 -6.38
N ARG A 110 13.63 -11.85 -6.79
CA ARG A 110 14.25 -10.70 -7.46
C ARG A 110 14.15 -9.47 -6.59
N PHE A 111 14.92 -8.45 -6.93
CA PHE A 111 14.82 -7.12 -6.36
C PHE A 111 14.80 -6.06 -7.45
N VAL A 112 14.30 -4.88 -7.11
CA VAL A 112 14.37 -3.66 -7.94
C VAL A 112 14.94 -2.51 -7.10
N GLU A 113 15.59 -1.55 -7.76
CA GLU A 113 16.24 -0.36 -7.19
C GLU A 113 15.83 0.91 -7.94
#